data_AF-A0A7J3LXR8-F1
#
_entry.id   AF-A0A7J3LXR8-F1
#
_cell.length_a   1.000
_cell.length_b   1.000
_cell.length_c   1.000
_cell.angle_alpha   90.00
_cell.angle_beta   90.00
_cell.angle_gamma   90.00
#
_symmetry.space_group_name_H-M   'P 1'
#
loop_
_entity.id
_entity.type
_entity.pdbx_description
1 polymer ?
#
loop_
_entity_poly.entity_id
_entity_poly.type
_entity_poly.pdbx_seq_one_letter_code
_entity_poly.pdbx_strand_id
1 'polypeptide(L)'
;MSRQEFREISPSEFFYRHREIVGFTNPARAVYTSIREFVENSLDAAESIGVPPDIHVSLIRDEGFEFEVYRLRVEDNGSGIPGEYIPYAFGKILYGSKHTLKQMRGIFGLGGKMAILYGQITTNRPVHIISSIGDRYIYEYRLLIDIEKNNPIIVERNVHRNGSPRWRGTIIEIFLEGDYQRSSIKIIEYFKETAMANPYAELTFIDPYGILYTFMRSTRRLPASSREVKPHPHGVDVETLRKMINSTNCKTLREFLIENFHRVGEATTDKFLKKYNLDPARDPASLTPSEIVDLAYALKNFDEFLPPDPSCLSPLGEELLVEGVKKELNPEFVTAIQRKPSTYSGYPFIVEVALAYGGGIPQTGRITLYRFANKIPLLYDESSDVSWKVVNQIIDWKHYKIDPAKDPIAVIVHICSTRIPYRTLGKEFIADRPEIEAEITRAIRIAARRLSEYLSHKRRVEKAREYFSIYEKYLRKIARFSSMLTGMSEPDVSRLLRRVKKWRGSKDIEGSL
;
A
#
# COMPACT_ATOMS: atom_id res chain seq x y z
N MET A 1 21.93 -19.38 46.35
CA MET A 1 21.20 -19.92 45.19
C MET A 1 20.16 -18.88 44.79
N SER A 2 20.27 -18.24 43.63
CA SER A 2 19.20 -17.38 43.12
C SER A 2 18.03 -18.27 42.74
N ARG A 3 16.92 -18.18 43.48
CA ARG A 3 15.70 -18.94 43.19
C ARG A 3 15.10 -18.35 41.92
N GLN A 4 14.96 -19.16 40.88
CA GLN A 4 14.37 -18.72 39.61
C GLN A 4 12.87 -18.53 39.82
N GLU A 5 12.37 -17.30 39.67
CA GLU A 5 10.94 -16.99 39.70
C GLU A 5 10.37 -17.00 38.29
N PHE A 6 9.26 -17.73 38.09
CA PHE A 6 8.49 -17.74 36.86
C PHE A 6 7.35 -16.73 36.98
N ARG A 7 7.22 -15.81 36.01
CA ARG A 7 6.16 -14.79 35.96
C ARG A 7 5.53 -14.74 34.58
N GLU A 8 4.20 -14.57 34.53
CA GLU A 8 3.46 -14.28 33.30
C GLU A 8 3.53 -12.79 33.00
N ILE A 9 3.55 -12.43 31.71
CA ILE A 9 3.66 -11.05 31.22
C ILE A 9 2.49 -10.81 30.28
N SER A 10 1.78 -9.71 30.46
CA SER A 10 0.65 -9.34 29.60
C SER A 10 1.12 -8.97 28.18
N PRO A 11 0.25 -9.02 27.15
CA PRO A 11 0.61 -8.51 25.82
C PRO A 11 1.11 -7.07 25.84
N SER A 12 0.46 -6.19 26.62
CA SER A 12 0.88 -4.79 26.76
C SER A 12 2.25 -4.66 27.40
N GLU A 13 2.53 -5.47 28.42
CA GLU A 13 3.82 -5.47 29.09
C GLU A 13 4.93 -6.05 28.19
N PHE A 14 4.62 -7.07 27.39
CA PHE A 14 5.55 -7.63 26.41
C PHE A 14 5.96 -6.56 25.39
N PHE A 15 5.00 -5.87 24.79
CA PHE A 15 5.30 -4.83 23.80
C PHE A 15 5.93 -3.59 24.40
N TYR A 16 5.63 -3.27 25.67
CA TYR A 16 6.35 -2.25 26.42
C TYR A 16 7.85 -2.59 26.51
N ARG A 17 8.17 -3.83 26.92
CA ARG A 17 9.56 -4.30 27.02
C ARG A 17 10.25 -4.44 25.66
N HIS A 18 9.48 -4.68 24.59
CA HIS A 18 9.99 -4.95 23.25
C HIS A 18 9.45 -3.97 22.18
N ARG A 19 9.48 -2.68 22.49
CA ARG A 19 9.03 -1.58 21.60
C ARG A 19 9.69 -1.56 20.22
N GLU A 20 10.89 -2.12 20.10
CA GLU A 20 11.62 -2.23 18.83
C GLU A 20 10.91 -3.11 17.81
N ILE A 21 10.20 -4.15 18.27
CA ILE A 21 9.53 -5.14 17.43
C ILE A 21 8.39 -4.51 16.61
N VAL A 22 7.78 -3.46 17.13
CA VAL A 22 6.60 -2.81 16.52
C VAL A 22 6.96 -1.51 15.77
N GLY A 23 8.25 -1.23 15.55
CA GLY A 23 8.71 -0.05 14.80
C GLY A 23 8.96 1.20 15.65
N PHE A 24 8.84 1.10 16.98
CA PHE A 24 9.15 2.19 17.92
C PHE A 24 10.59 2.06 18.44
N THR A 25 11.55 2.01 17.52
CA THR A 25 12.97 1.82 17.83
C THR A 25 13.66 3.10 18.30
N ASN A 26 13.26 4.25 17.76
CA ASN A 26 13.80 5.56 18.12
C ASN A 26 12.71 6.65 17.98
N PRO A 27 12.91 7.84 18.60
CA PRO A 27 11.90 8.92 18.57
C PRO A 27 11.50 9.38 17.16
N ALA A 28 12.43 9.40 16.20
CA ALA A 28 12.12 9.77 14.82
C ALA A 28 11.19 8.74 14.15
N ARG A 29 11.49 7.44 14.28
CA ARG A 29 10.62 6.36 13.76
C ARG A 29 9.30 6.27 14.51
N ALA A 30 9.25 6.63 15.79
CA ALA A 30 8.02 6.64 16.57
C ALA A 30 6.99 7.64 16.03
N VAL A 31 7.42 8.87 15.70
CA VAL A 31 6.56 9.89 15.08
C VAL A 31 6.03 9.40 13.73
N TYR A 32 6.94 8.96 12.85
CA TYR A 32 6.58 8.41 11.54
C TYR A 32 5.57 7.26 11.64
N THR A 33 5.86 6.27 12.50
CA THR A 33 5.02 5.08 12.67
C THR A 33 3.65 5.45 13.23
N SER A 34 3.59 6.37 14.19
CA SER A 34 2.32 6.82 14.77
C SER A 34 1.42 7.50 13.74
N ILE A 35 1.99 8.42 12.93
CA ILE A 35 1.26 9.06 11.83
C ILE A 35 0.75 8.01 10.85
N ARG A 36 1.65 7.13 10.38
CA ARG A 36 1.32 6.08 9.43
C ARG A 36 0.16 5.20 9.91
N GLU A 37 0.22 4.70 11.14
CA GLU A 37 -0.78 3.77 11.66
C GLU A 37 -2.16 4.44 11.81
N PHE A 38 -2.23 5.71 12.22
CA PHE A 38 -3.51 6.42 12.31
C PHE A 38 -4.08 6.79 10.93
N VAL A 39 -3.23 7.24 9.99
CA VAL A 39 -3.66 7.53 8.62
C VAL A 39 -4.14 6.26 7.92
N GLU A 40 -3.44 5.13 8.06
CA GLU A 40 -3.88 3.83 7.50
C GLU A 40 -5.26 3.41 8.03
N ASN A 41 -5.49 3.53 9.34
CA ASN A 41 -6.79 3.17 9.92
C ASN A 41 -7.91 4.14 9.49
N SER A 42 -7.58 5.43 9.32
CA SER A 42 -8.51 6.46 8.83
C SER A 42 -8.94 6.17 7.39
N LEU A 43 -7.99 5.80 6.53
CA LEU A 43 -8.26 5.38 5.15
C LEU A 43 -9.15 4.12 5.09
N ASP A 44 -8.81 3.10 5.89
CA ASP A 44 -9.63 1.88 6.01
C ASP A 44 -11.06 2.21 6.47
N ALA A 45 -11.22 3.12 7.44
CA ALA A 45 -12.51 3.50 8.00
C ALA A 45 -13.42 4.20 6.99
N ALA A 46 -12.89 5.14 6.20
CA ALA A 46 -13.66 5.83 5.16
C ALA A 46 -13.99 4.92 3.96
N GLU A 47 -13.02 4.12 3.50
CA GLU A 47 -13.25 3.14 2.42
C GLU A 47 -14.31 2.10 2.80
N SER A 48 -14.38 1.70 4.07
CA SER A 48 -15.34 0.69 4.55
C SER A 48 -16.81 1.10 4.40
N ILE A 49 -17.10 2.41 4.39
CA ILE A 49 -18.44 2.97 4.21
C ILE A 49 -18.64 3.56 2.80
N GLY A 50 -17.68 3.35 1.89
CA GLY A 50 -17.76 3.83 0.51
C GLY A 50 -17.64 5.36 0.37
N VAL A 51 -16.99 6.02 1.33
CA VAL A 51 -16.77 7.47 1.30
C VAL A 51 -15.32 7.78 0.92
N PRO A 52 -15.07 8.68 -0.06
CA PRO A 52 -13.73 9.16 -0.36
C PRO A 52 -13.06 9.78 0.87
N PRO A 53 -11.91 9.26 1.34
CA PRO A 53 -11.30 9.71 2.59
C PRO A 53 -10.93 11.18 2.55
N ASP A 54 -11.17 11.85 3.67
CA ASP A 54 -10.74 13.21 3.97
C ASP A 54 -10.09 13.18 5.35
N ILE A 55 -8.78 13.38 5.38
CA ILE A 55 -7.96 13.14 6.58
C ILE A 55 -7.11 14.36 6.86
N HIS A 56 -7.29 14.91 8.07
CA HIS A 56 -6.49 16.02 8.58
C HIS A 56 -5.55 15.53 9.67
N VAL A 57 -4.26 15.74 9.46
CA VAL A 57 -3.19 15.42 10.41
C VAL A 57 -2.52 16.70 10.86
N SER A 58 -2.37 16.89 12.16
CA SER A 58 -1.56 17.98 12.72
C SER A 58 -0.58 17.44 13.74
N LEU A 59 0.68 17.82 13.60
CA LEU A 59 1.73 17.52 14.56
C LEU A 59 2.23 18.86 15.14
N ILE A 60 1.96 19.11 16.41
CA ILE A 60 2.31 20.37 17.07
C ILE A 60 3.30 20.07 18.19
N ARG A 61 4.41 20.82 18.27
CA ARG A 61 5.34 20.69 19.39
C ARG A 61 4.67 21.15 20.68
N ASP A 62 4.75 20.34 21.73
CA ASP A 62 4.32 20.72 23.08
C ASP A 62 5.50 21.36 23.82
N GLU A 63 5.36 22.61 24.26
CA GLU A 63 6.40 23.37 24.98
C GLU A 63 6.43 23.07 26.48
N GLY A 64 5.50 22.25 26.99
CA GLY A 64 5.38 21.91 28.40
C GLY A 64 6.36 20.85 28.91
N PHE A 65 7.26 20.33 28.05
CA PHE A 65 8.24 19.31 28.41
C PHE A 65 9.67 19.78 28.14
N GLU A 66 10.62 19.33 28.96
CA GLU A 66 12.05 19.62 28.75
C GLU A 66 12.65 18.92 27.52
N PHE A 67 12.01 17.83 27.08
CA PHE A 67 12.37 17.05 25.89
C PHE A 67 11.33 17.25 24.77
N GLU A 68 11.68 16.82 23.55
CA GLU A 68 10.81 17.00 22.39
C GLU A 68 9.57 16.10 22.45
N VAL A 69 8.45 16.70 22.84
CA VAL A 69 7.12 16.08 22.80
C VAL A 69 6.28 16.73 21.71
N TYR A 70 5.53 15.91 20.99
CA TYR A 70 4.62 16.36 19.97
C TYR A 70 3.20 15.89 20.28
N ARG A 71 2.23 16.78 20.08
CA ARG A 71 0.81 16.49 20.04
C ARG A 71 0.44 16.11 18.61
N LEU A 72 0.18 14.82 18.40
CA LEU A 72 -0.29 14.29 17.13
C LEU A 72 -1.81 14.17 17.19
N ARG A 73 -2.50 14.89 16.32
CA ARG A 73 -3.96 14.80 16.13
C ARG A 73 -4.24 14.34 14.71
N VAL A 74 -5.08 13.31 14.58
CA VAL A 74 -5.58 12.77 13.30
C VAL A 74 -7.09 12.79 13.33
N GLU A 75 -7.70 13.39 12.32
CA GLU A 75 -9.15 13.48 12.12
C GLU A 75 -9.52 12.88 10.78
N ASP A 76 -10.57 12.05 10.77
CA ASP A 76 -11.10 11.40 9.59
C ASP A 76 -12.61 11.59 9.42
N ASN A 77 -13.09 11.39 8.19
CA ASN A 77 -14.51 11.33 7.84
C ASN A 77 -15.02 9.87 7.69
N GLY A 78 -14.43 8.94 8.44
CA GLY A 78 -14.64 7.50 8.31
C GLY A 78 -15.94 6.99 8.91
N SER A 79 -16.01 5.68 9.21
CA SER A 79 -17.19 5.05 9.81
C SER A 79 -17.55 5.56 11.20
N GLY A 80 -16.58 6.11 11.92
CA GLY A 80 -16.65 6.29 13.37
C GLY A 80 -16.61 4.95 14.11
N ILE A 81 -16.61 5.02 15.44
CA ILE A 81 -16.63 3.89 16.37
C ILE A 81 -17.78 4.10 17.34
N PRO A 82 -18.67 3.11 17.55
CA PRO A 82 -19.74 3.22 18.53
C PRO A 82 -19.18 3.42 19.94
N GLY A 83 -19.81 4.28 20.74
CA GLY A 83 -19.27 4.73 22.03
C GLY A 83 -18.87 3.61 22.99
N GLU A 84 -19.62 2.49 23.00
CA GLU A 84 -19.36 1.32 23.85
C GLU A 84 -18.07 0.56 23.48
N TYR A 85 -17.64 0.63 22.22
CA TYR A 85 -16.45 -0.05 21.73
C TYR A 85 -15.19 0.81 21.77
N ILE A 86 -15.31 2.14 21.94
CA ILE A 86 -14.16 3.07 21.96
C ILE A 86 -13.10 2.62 22.98
N PRO A 87 -13.43 2.33 24.26
CA PRO A 87 -12.41 1.92 25.23
C PRO A 87 -11.65 0.67 24.80
N TYR A 88 -12.34 -0.34 24.26
CA TYR A 88 -11.71 -1.60 23.86
C TYR A 88 -10.94 -1.48 22.54
N ALA A 89 -11.44 -0.67 21.61
CA ALA A 89 -10.80 -0.43 20.32
C ALA A 89 -9.42 0.23 20.47
N PHE A 90 -9.22 1.06 21.49
CA PHE A 90 -7.96 1.80 21.70
C PHE A 90 -7.15 1.36 22.91
N GLY A 91 -7.78 0.81 23.95
CA GLY A 91 -7.10 0.45 25.21
C GLY A 91 -6.94 -1.04 25.49
N LYS A 92 -7.31 -1.93 24.55
CA LYS A 92 -7.07 -3.37 24.66
C LYS A 92 -6.23 -3.90 23.49
N ILE A 93 -4.99 -4.29 23.76
CA ILE A 93 -4.06 -4.83 22.77
C ILE A 93 -4.54 -6.21 22.32
N LEU A 94 -4.41 -6.49 21.01
CA LEU A 94 -4.94 -7.67 20.31
C LEU A 94 -6.48 -7.83 20.31
N TYR A 95 -7.23 -6.80 20.71
CA TYR A 95 -8.68 -6.74 20.53
C TYR A 95 -9.03 -6.07 19.18
N GLY A 96 -9.68 -6.76 18.26
CA GLY A 96 -10.07 -6.12 17.00
C GLY A 96 -11.03 -6.92 16.15
N SER A 97 -11.58 -6.26 15.15
CA SER A 97 -12.47 -6.86 14.15
C SER A 97 -11.71 -7.44 12.94
N LYS A 98 -10.38 -7.33 12.90
CA LYS A 98 -9.52 -7.67 11.75
C LYS A 98 -9.19 -9.17 11.62
N HIS A 99 -10.07 -10.07 12.07
CA HIS A 99 -9.85 -11.53 12.00
C HIS A 99 -10.42 -12.21 10.74
N THR A 100 -11.13 -11.44 9.92
CA THR A 100 -11.78 -11.89 8.68
C THR A 100 -10.75 -11.95 7.54
N LEU A 101 -10.79 -12.98 6.69
CA LEU A 101 -9.93 -13.06 5.49
C LEU A 101 -10.45 -12.12 4.39
N LYS A 102 -10.06 -10.85 4.48
CA LYS A 102 -10.25 -9.83 3.45
C LYS A 102 -9.05 -8.90 3.44
N GLN A 103 -8.75 -8.28 2.29
CA GLN A 103 -7.68 -7.30 2.23
C GLN A 103 -7.94 -6.13 3.18
N MET A 104 -6.91 -5.78 3.95
CA MET A 104 -6.83 -4.59 4.79
C MET A 104 -5.42 -4.00 4.76
N ARG A 105 -5.27 -2.72 5.11
CA ARG A 105 -3.97 -2.05 5.30
C ARG A 105 -3.24 -2.58 6.55
N GLY A 106 -3.98 -2.75 7.66
CA GLY A 106 -3.46 -3.27 8.93
C GLY A 106 -3.75 -4.77 9.16
N ILE A 107 -2.77 -5.54 9.63
CA ILE A 107 -2.91 -7.00 9.84
C ILE A 107 -3.46 -7.35 11.24
N PHE A 108 -3.09 -6.62 12.30
CA PHE A 108 -3.33 -7.07 13.70
C PHE A 108 -4.10 -6.09 14.58
N GLY A 109 -4.52 -4.92 14.06
CA GLY A 109 -5.16 -3.88 14.88
C GLY A 109 -4.31 -3.46 16.09
N LEU A 110 -2.97 -3.53 15.92
CA LEU A 110 -1.98 -3.37 16.97
C LEU A 110 -1.26 -2.02 16.88
N GLY A 111 -0.90 -1.56 15.68
CA GLY A 111 -0.03 -0.40 15.50
C GLY A 111 -0.56 0.90 16.12
N GLY A 112 -1.84 1.25 15.88
CA GLY A 112 -2.45 2.44 16.52
C GLY A 112 -2.47 2.38 18.05
N LYS A 113 -2.64 1.19 18.63
CA LYS A 113 -2.58 1.01 20.09
C LYS A 113 -1.15 1.08 20.62
N MET A 114 -0.17 0.65 19.82
CA MET A 114 1.24 0.82 20.15
C MET A 114 1.65 2.29 20.14
N ALA A 115 1.11 3.10 19.23
CA ALA A 115 1.30 4.56 19.26
C ALA A 115 0.73 5.18 20.54
N ILE A 116 -0.47 4.75 20.95
CA ILE A 116 -1.09 5.18 22.23
C ILE A 116 -0.24 4.76 23.42
N LEU A 117 0.17 3.49 23.47
CA LEU A 117 0.99 2.97 24.56
C LEU A 117 2.34 3.69 24.64
N TYR A 118 3.01 3.91 23.51
CA TYR A 118 4.26 4.65 23.43
C TYR A 118 4.08 6.10 23.94
N GLY A 119 3.02 6.78 23.50
CA GLY A 119 2.69 8.12 23.99
C GLY A 119 2.45 8.16 25.50
N GLN A 120 1.68 7.20 26.03
CA GLN A 120 1.44 7.07 27.46
C GLN A 120 2.72 6.82 28.26
N ILE A 121 3.60 5.94 27.79
CA ILE A 121 4.86 5.63 28.51
C ILE A 121 5.79 6.83 28.54
N THR A 122 5.86 7.59 27.44
CA THR A 122 6.81 8.69 27.28
C THR A 122 6.31 9.98 27.92
N THR A 123 5.00 10.23 27.95
CA THR A 123 4.43 11.50 28.42
C THR A 123 3.51 11.36 29.63
N ASN A 124 3.11 10.14 29.97
CA ASN A 124 2.10 9.83 31.00
C ASN A 124 0.77 10.58 30.80
N ARG A 125 0.44 10.97 29.56
CA ARG A 125 -0.83 11.61 29.22
C ARG A 125 -1.82 10.59 28.62
N PRO A 126 -3.13 10.74 28.91
CA PRO A 126 -4.15 9.91 28.30
C PRO A 126 -4.31 10.24 26.81
N VAL A 127 -4.70 9.23 26.02
CA VAL A 127 -5.17 9.46 24.65
C VAL A 127 -6.54 10.13 24.69
N HIS A 128 -6.76 11.13 23.86
CA HIS A 128 -8.04 11.80 23.68
C HIS A 128 -8.69 11.34 22.37
N ILE A 129 -9.94 10.89 22.46
CA ILE A 129 -10.66 10.28 21.33
C ILE A 129 -12.03 10.90 21.26
N ILE A 130 -12.41 11.38 20.08
CA ILE A 130 -13.77 11.83 19.77
C ILE A 130 -14.27 11.00 18.59
N SER A 131 -15.44 10.37 18.70
CA SER A 131 -15.98 9.57 17.60
C SER A 131 -17.50 9.60 17.54
N SER A 132 -18.04 9.52 16.32
CA SER A 132 -19.47 9.36 16.06
C SER A 132 -19.68 8.54 14.80
N ILE A 133 -20.68 7.66 14.85
CA ILE A 133 -21.14 6.88 13.70
C ILE A 133 -22.16 7.66 12.84
N GLY A 134 -22.31 8.97 13.04
CA GLY A 134 -23.33 9.80 12.38
C GLY A 134 -24.71 9.68 13.03
N ASP A 135 -24.77 9.24 14.28
CA ASP A 135 -25.99 9.17 15.07
C ASP A 135 -26.25 10.50 15.80
N ARG A 136 -27.11 10.49 16.82
CA ARG A 136 -27.47 11.71 17.57
C ARG A 136 -26.40 12.15 18.56
N TYR A 137 -25.32 11.39 18.73
CA TYR A 137 -24.34 11.60 19.78
C TYR A 137 -22.92 11.66 19.23
N ILE A 138 -22.08 12.42 19.92
CA ILE A 138 -20.63 12.41 19.74
C ILE A 138 -20.05 11.96 21.06
N TYR A 139 -19.25 10.90 21.02
CA TYR A 139 -18.64 10.32 22.21
C TYR A 139 -17.21 10.82 22.33
N GLU A 140 -16.87 11.36 23.49
CA GLU A 140 -15.53 11.85 23.81
C GLU A 140 -14.98 11.06 25.00
N TYR A 141 -13.77 10.55 24.86
CA TYR A 141 -13.09 9.75 25.87
C TYR A 141 -11.65 10.23 26.08
N ARG A 142 -11.21 10.17 27.33
CA ARG A 142 -9.79 10.15 27.69
C ARG A 142 -9.44 8.81 28.31
N LEU A 143 -8.49 8.11 27.71
CA LEU A 143 -8.16 6.73 28.09
C LEU A 143 -6.68 6.58 28.43
N LEU A 144 -6.40 5.69 29.37
CA LEU A 144 -5.09 5.09 29.60
C LEU A 144 -5.20 3.56 29.37
N ILE A 145 -4.06 2.92 29.15
CA ILE A 145 -3.92 1.47 29.06
C ILE A 145 -3.33 0.96 30.36
N ASP A 146 -4.04 0.05 31.03
CA ASP A 146 -3.45 -0.76 32.09
C ASP A 146 -2.47 -1.76 31.46
N ILE A 147 -1.17 -1.53 31.65
CA ILE A 147 -0.11 -2.34 31.04
C ILE A 147 -0.07 -3.74 31.66
N GLU A 148 -0.36 -3.88 32.95
CA GLU A 148 -0.34 -5.19 33.61
C GLU A 148 -1.55 -6.04 33.22
N LYS A 149 -2.73 -5.44 33.16
CA LYS A 149 -3.99 -6.17 32.89
C LYS A 149 -4.41 -6.19 31.43
N ASN A 150 -3.76 -5.42 30.56
CA ASN A 150 -4.17 -5.20 29.17
C ASN A 150 -5.66 -4.82 29.05
N ASN A 151 -6.07 -3.80 29.80
CA ASN A 151 -7.44 -3.27 29.76
C ASN A 151 -7.45 -1.74 29.73
N PRO A 152 -8.49 -1.12 29.14
CA PRO A 152 -8.64 0.33 29.15
C PRO A 152 -8.98 0.85 30.54
N ILE A 153 -8.35 1.95 30.93
CA ILE A 153 -8.70 2.78 32.08
C ILE A 153 -9.36 4.04 31.53
N ILE A 154 -10.65 4.23 31.83
CA ILE A 154 -11.39 5.42 31.42
C ILE A 154 -11.11 6.53 32.44
N VAL A 155 -10.40 7.57 32.02
CA VAL A 155 -10.12 8.76 32.84
C VAL A 155 -11.29 9.73 32.77
N GLU A 156 -11.82 9.95 31.56
CA GLU A 156 -12.93 10.86 31.31
C GLU A 156 -13.84 10.32 30.22
N ARG A 157 -15.15 10.56 30.35
CA ARG A 157 -16.17 10.21 29.35
C ARG A 157 -17.21 11.33 29.28
N ASN A 158 -17.32 11.95 28.11
CA ASN A 158 -18.34 12.94 27.79
C ASN A 158 -19.19 12.48 26.60
N VAL A 159 -20.46 12.88 26.59
CA VAL A 159 -21.39 12.60 25.49
C VAL A 159 -22.04 13.90 25.07
N HIS A 160 -21.80 14.29 23.83
CA HIS A 160 -22.32 15.52 23.25
C HIS A 160 -23.45 15.23 22.28
N ARG A 161 -24.35 16.19 22.06
CA ARG A 161 -25.35 16.08 20.99
C ARG A 161 -24.67 16.33 19.64
N ASN A 162 -24.92 15.44 18.69
CA ASN A 162 -24.46 15.62 17.31
C ASN A 162 -25.40 16.60 16.60
N GLY A 163 -24.84 17.72 16.13
CA GLY A 163 -25.56 18.80 15.48
C GLY A 163 -26.13 18.42 14.11
N SER A 164 -26.63 19.43 13.40
CA SER A 164 -27.01 19.33 11.98
C SER A 164 -26.11 20.26 11.17
N PRO A 165 -25.34 19.77 10.19
CA PRO A 165 -25.25 18.38 9.73
C PRO A 165 -24.62 17.46 10.79
N ARG A 166 -25.00 16.19 10.79
CA ARG A 166 -24.42 15.20 11.70
C ARG A 166 -22.98 14.93 11.30
N TRP A 167 -22.07 15.14 12.23
CA TRP A 167 -20.67 14.76 12.07
C TRP A 167 -20.53 13.24 12.18
N ARG A 168 -19.65 12.66 11.37
CA ARG A 168 -19.31 11.24 11.38
C ARG A 168 -17.81 11.14 11.13
N GLY A 169 -17.12 10.36 11.97
CA GLY A 169 -15.68 10.21 11.88
C GLY A 169 -15.06 9.87 13.22
N THR A 170 -13.73 9.92 13.26
CA THR A 170 -12.94 9.77 14.48
C THR A 170 -11.85 10.83 14.53
N ILE A 171 -11.63 11.37 15.71
CA ILE A 171 -10.48 12.21 16.06
C ILE A 171 -9.70 11.45 17.13
N ILE A 172 -8.40 11.30 16.92
CA ILE A 172 -7.47 10.73 17.88
C ILE A 172 -6.37 11.75 18.13
N GLU A 173 -6.13 12.07 19.40
CA GLU A 173 -5.05 12.94 19.84
C GLU A 173 -4.19 12.22 20.88
N ILE A 174 -2.88 12.13 20.60
CA ILE A 174 -1.89 11.59 21.52
C ILE A 174 -0.73 12.57 21.70
N PHE A 175 -0.07 12.48 22.85
CA PHE A 175 1.22 13.13 23.10
C PHE A 175 2.29 12.05 23.07
N LEU A 176 3.35 12.28 22.31
CA LEU A 176 4.47 11.34 22.20
C LEU A 176 5.80 12.07 22.16
N GLU A 177 6.81 11.49 22.79
CA GLU A 177 8.21 11.87 22.56
C GLU A 177 8.59 11.60 21.10
N GLY A 178 9.35 12.50 20.48
CA GLY A 178 9.65 12.38 19.05
C GLY A 178 10.87 13.17 18.60
N ASP A 179 11.26 12.95 17.35
CA ASP A 179 12.23 13.79 16.64
C ASP A 179 11.68 14.02 15.22
N TYR A 180 10.95 15.13 15.05
CA TYR A 180 10.37 15.48 13.75
C TYR A 180 11.46 15.87 12.75
N GLN A 181 12.49 16.59 13.18
CA GLN A 181 13.52 17.08 12.28
C GLN A 181 14.16 15.94 11.48
N ARG A 182 14.50 14.82 12.13
CA ARG A 182 15.07 13.63 11.47
C ARG A 182 14.08 12.81 10.66
N SER A 183 12.78 12.88 10.96
CA SER A 183 11.73 12.09 10.30
C SER A 183 10.94 12.87 9.23
N SER A 184 11.09 14.19 9.18
CA SER A 184 10.35 15.14 8.33
C SER A 184 10.29 14.68 6.87
N ILE A 185 11.43 14.42 6.24
CA ILE A 185 11.52 13.96 4.84
C ILE A 185 10.68 12.70 4.62
N LYS A 186 10.81 11.71 5.52
CA LYS A 186 10.09 10.43 5.41
C LYS A 186 8.59 10.57 5.63
N ILE A 187 8.18 11.49 6.51
CA ILE A 187 6.76 11.81 6.73
C ILE A 187 6.16 12.46 5.48
N ILE A 188 6.85 13.42 4.88
CA ILE A 188 6.38 14.08 3.64
C ILE A 188 6.36 13.08 2.47
N GLU A 189 7.38 12.25 2.32
CA GLU A 189 7.39 11.14 1.34
C GLU A 189 6.20 10.20 1.55
N TYR A 190 5.88 9.86 2.81
CA TYR A 190 4.73 9.02 3.13
C TYR A 190 3.42 9.63 2.68
N PHE A 191 3.16 10.91 2.96
CA PHE A 191 1.94 11.56 2.50
C PHE A 191 1.88 11.64 0.98
N LYS A 192 2.99 11.97 0.31
CA LYS A 192 3.08 12.03 -1.14
C LYS A 192 2.79 10.68 -1.79
N GLU A 193 3.44 9.62 -1.32
CA GLU A 193 3.22 8.27 -1.87
C GLU A 193 1.84 7.72 -1.49
N THR A 194 1.32 8.04 -0.31
CA THR A 194 -0.06 7.68 0.07
C THR A 194 -1.07 8.38 -0.84
N ALA A 195 -0.86 9.66 -1.17
CA ALA A 195 -1.69 10.39 -2.12
C ALA A 195 -1.60 9.82 -3.56
N MET A 196 -0.44 9.26 -3.94
CA MET A 196 -0.26 8.54 -5.21
C MET A 196 -1.04 7.22 -5.23
N ALA A 197 -0.94 6.40 -4.18
CA ALA A 197 -1.67 5.14 -4.10
C ALA A 197 -3.17 5.33 -3.88
N ASN A 198 -3.61 6.52 -3.45
CA ASN A 198 -4.99 6.81 -3.09
C ASN A 198 -5.43 8.13 -3.75
N PRO A 199 -5.56 8.18 -5.08
CA PRO A 199 -5.90 9.41 -5.81
C PRO A 199 -7.26 10.00 -5.43
N TYR A 200 -8.11 9.19 -4.80
CA TYR A 200 -9.44 9.55 -4.31
C TYR A 200 -9.46 10.14 -2.90
N ALA A 201 -8.34 10.06 -2.18
CA ALA A 201 -8.20 10.60 -0.84
C ALA A 201 -7.68 12.04 -0.88
N GLU A 202 -8.15 12.83 0.08
CA GLU A 202 -7.64 14.16 0.38
C GLU A 202 -6.92 14.11 1.72
N LEU A 203 -5.65 14.51 1.72
CA LEU A 203 -4.80 14.46 2.90
C LEU A 203 -4.28 15.87 3.19
N THR A 204 -4.45 16.31 4.42
CA THR A 204 -3.85 17.54 4.92
C THR A 204 -2.88 17.21 6.05
N PHE A 205 -1.68 17.79 6.00
CA PHE A 205 -0.70 17.64 7.07
C PHE A 205 -0.19 19.03 7.48
N ILE A 206 -0.35 19.37 8.76
CA ILE A 206 0.27 20.53 9.39
C ILE A 206 1.45 20.03 10.20
N ASP A 207 2.64 20.51 9.86
CA ASP A 207 3.85 20.13 10.57
C ASP A 207 4.13 21.00 11.81
N PRO A 208 5.11 20.63 12.65
CA PRO A 208 5.45 21.38 13.86
C PRO A 208 5.93 22.81 13.62
N TYR A 209 6.33 23.15 12.39
CA TYR A 209 6.75 24.49 12.00
C TYR A 209 5.57 25.33 11.47
N GLY A 210 4.35 24.77 11.43
CA GLY A 210 3.15 25.42 10.94
C GLY A 210 3.00 25.38 9.41
N ILE A 211 3.82 24.58 8.71
CA ILE A 211 3.72 24.42 7.26
C ILE A 211 2.54 23.50 6.95
N LEU A 212 1.65 24.00 6.10
CA LEU A 212 0.49 23.27 5.59
C LEU A 212 0.83 22.55 4.29
N TYR A 213 0.80 21.22 4.32
CA TYR A 213 0.88 20.36 3.15
C TYR A 213 -0.52 19.85 2.79
N THR A 214 -0.93 20.02 1.54
CA THR A 214 -2.24 19.59 1.06
C THR A 214 -2.10 18.72 -0.17
N PHE A 215 -2.69 17.52 -0.13
CA PHE A 215 -2.70 16.55 -1.21
C PHE A 215 -4.15 16.34 -1.68
N MET A 216 -4.61 17.21 -2.58
CA MET A 216 -5.99 17.24 -3.08
C MET A 216 -6.36 15.98 -3.85
N ARG A 217 -7.56 15.43 -3.68
CA ARG A 217 -8.00 14.27 -4.50
C ARG A 217 -8.14 14.64 -5.99
N SER A 218 -7.74 13.74 -6.90
CA SER A 218 -7.96 13.90 -8.35
C SER A 218 -9.25 13.25 -8.84
N THR A 219 -9.79 12.30 -8.08
CA THR A 219 -11.03 11.58 -8.39
C THR A 219 -11.87 11.37 -7.14
N ARG A 220 -13.15 11.03 -7.30
CA ARG A 220 -14.04 10.56 -6.21
C ARG A 220 -14.39 9.09 -6.33
N ARG A 221 -13.91 8.42 -7.39
CA ARG A 221 -14.20 7.01 -7.63
C ARG A 221 -13.33 6.15 -6.73
N LEU A 222 -13.99 5.34 -5.90
CA LEU A 222 -13.34 4.33 -5.08
C LEU A 222 -13.12 3.03 -5.87
N PRO A 223 -12.07 2.26 -5.54
CA PRO A 223 -11.91 0.90 -6.05
C PRO A 223 -13.03 -0.01 -5.50
N ALA A 224 -13.20 -1.17 -6.13
CA ALA A 224 -14.19 -2.15 -5.67
C ALA A 224 -13.89 -2.61 -4.23
N SER A 225 -14.90 -2.69 -3.39
CA SER A 225 -14.76 -3.14 -2.00
C SER A 225 -14.44 -4.64 -1.94
N SER A 226 -13.53 -5.01 -1.04
CA SER A 226 -13.23 -6.41 -0.75
C SER A 226 -14.37 -7.08 0.02
N ARG A 227 -14.57 -8.37 -0.23
CA ARG A 227 -15.53 -9.23 0.49
C ARG A 227 -14.78 -10.22 1.38
N GLU A 228 -15.39 -10.60 2.48
CA GLU A 228 -14.86 -11.68 3.30
C GLU A 228 -15.03 -13.03 2.58
N VAL A 229 -13.97 -13.84 2.60
CA VAL A 229 -13.98 -15.19 2.03
C VAL A 229 -13.50 -16.22 3.04
N LYS A 230 -13.85 -17.48 2.80
CA LYS A 230 -13.36 -18.62 3.57
C LYS A 230 -11.86 -18.87 3.28
N PRO A 231 -11.14 -19.58 4.17
CA PRO A 231 -9.77 -19.96 3.91
C PRO A 231 -9.64 -20.91 2.72
N HIS A 232 -8.57 -20.76 1.95
CA HIS A 232 -8.24 -21.66 0.85
C HIS A 232 -7.44 -22.88 1.37
N PRO A 233 -7.71 -24.12 0.90
CA PRO A 233 -7.02 -25.34 1.34
C PRO A 233 -5.49 -25.24 1.41
N HIS A 234 -4.83 -24.74 0.35
CA HIS A 234 -3.36 -24.57 0.32
C HIS A 234 -2.77 -23.64 1.39
N GLY A 235 -3.58 -22.78 2.01
CA GLY A 235 -3.13 -21.76 2.94
C GLY A 235 -3.42 -22.06 4.41
N VAL A 236 -4.08 -23.18 4.69
CA VAL A 236 -4.45 -23.60 6.05
C VAL A 236 -3.30 -24.36 6.69
N ASP A 237 -2.89 -23.91 7.88
CA ASP A 237 -1.94 -24.61 8.73
C ASP A 237 -2.66 -25.53 9.74
N VAL A 238 -1.90 -26.36 10.44
CA VAL A 238 -2.40 -27.35 11.40
C VAL A 238 -3.24 -26.70 12.51
N GLU A 239 -2.83 -25.52 12.99
CA GLU A 239 -3.52 -24.80 14.06
C GLU A 239 -4.83 -24.19 13.58
N THR A 240 -4.84 -23.60 12.39
CA THR A 240 -6.07 -23.09 11.76
C THR A 240 -7.03 -24.23 11.50
N LEU A 241 -6.54 -25.37 10.99
CA LEU A 241 -7.36 -26.56 10.78
C LEU A 241 -7.95 -27.08 12.08
N ARG A 242 -7.16 -27.16 13.15
CA ARG A 242 -7.63 -27.54 14.49
C ARG A 242 -8.71 -26.60 15.01
N LYS A 243 -8.53 -25.28 14.87
CA LYS A 243 -9.55 -24.29 15.25
C LYS A 243 -10.84 -24.48 14.45
N MET A 244 -10.73 -24.68 13.14
CA MET A 244 -11.88 -24.93 12.26
C MET A 244 -12.62 -26.20 12.67
N ILE A 245 -11.91 -27.29 12.97
CA ILE A 245 -12.49 -28.55 13.45
C ILE A 245 -13.20 -28.34 14.80
N ASN A 246 -12.59 -27.60 15.73
CA ASN A 246 -13.20 -27.35 17.04
C ASN A 246 -14.44 -26.43 16.98
N SER A 247 -14.53 -25.56 15.95
CA SER A 247 -15.66 -24.65 15.77
C SER A 247 -16.75 -25.16 14.82
N THR A 248 -16.49 -26.27 14.11
CA THR A 248 -17.41 -26.76 13.08
C THR A 248 -18.57 -27.55 13.67
N ASN A 249 -19.72 -27.49 12.99
CA ASN A 249 -20.88 -28.33 13.29
C ASN A 249 -21.06 -29.47 12.28
N CYS A 250 -20.17 -29.58 11.28
CA CYS A 250 -20.24 -30.61 10.25
C CYS A 250 -20.01 -32.00 10.86
N LYS A 251 -20.79 -33.00 10.43
CA LYS A 251 -20.71 -34.37 10.97
C LYS A 251 -19.84 -35.30 10.14
N THR A 252 -19.45 -34.86 8.95
CA THR A 252 -18.65 -35.65 8.01
C THR A 252 -17.50 -34.83 7.46
N LEU A 253 -16.38 -35.49 7.16
CA LEU A 253 -15.20 -34.88 6.58
C LEU A 253 -15.51 -34.28 5.19
N ARG A 254 -16.39 -34.93 4.42
CA ARG A 254 -16.85 -34.41 3.13
C ARG A 254 -17.55 -33.06 3.27
N GLU A 255 -18.53 -32.97 4.17
CA GLU A 255 -19.27 -31.73 4.45
C GLU A 255 -18.33 -30.64 4.98
N PHE A 256 -17.44 -30.99 5.90
CA PHE A 256 -16.45 -30.07 6.45
C PHE A 256 -15.60 -29.41 5.35
N LEU A 257 -15.10 -30.20 4.39
CA LEU A 257 -14.28 -29.69 3.29
C LEU A 257 -15.06 -28.73 2.36
N ILE A 258 -16.34 -28.99 2.11
CA ILE A 258 -17.17 -28.16 1.23
C ILE A 258 -17.60 -26.87 1.94
N GLU A 259 -18.01 -26.97 3.21
CA GLU A 259 -18.56 -25.85 3.94
C GLU A 259 -17.51 -24.89 4.48
N ASN A 260 -16.31 -25.36 4.83
CA ASN A 260 -15.34 -24.53 5.54
C ASN A 260 -14.23 -23.97 4.64
N PHE A 261 -14.07 -24.49 3.43
CA PHE A 261 -13.01 -24.05 2.51
C PHE A 261 -13.54 -23.33 1.29
N HIS A 262 -12.75 -22.36 0.82
CA HIS A 262 -13.10 -21.57 -0.34
C HIS A 262 -12.86 -22.33 -1.65
N ARG A 263 -13.84 -22.26 -2.56
CA ARG A 263 -13.83 -22.91 -3.89
C ARG A 263 -13.60 -24.43 -3.87
N VAL A 264 -14.04 -25.10 -2.81
CA VAL A 264 -14.07 -26.56 -2.72
C VAL A 264 -15.51 -27.04 -2.96
N GLY A 265 -15.73 -27.68 -4.11
CA GLY A 265 -17.02 -28.26 -4.47
C GLY A 265 -17.01 -29.78 -4.36
N GLU A 266 -18.19 -30.39 -4.47
CA GLU A 266 -18.38 -31.84 -4.33
C GLU A 266 -17.41 -32.69 -5.17
N ALA A 267 -17.30 -32.40 -6.47
CA ALA A 267 -16.43 -33.16 -7.37
C ALA A 267 -14.94 -33.05 -6.98
N THR A 268 -14.50 -31.89 -6.50
CA THR A 268 -13.12 -31.68 -6.05
C THR A 268 -12.87 -32.39 -4.73
N THR A 269 -13.83 -32.35 -3.80
CA THR A 269 -13.79 -33.07 -2.52
C THR A 269 -13.69 -34.57 -2.74
N ASP A 270 -14.52 -35.13 -3.63
CA ASP A 270 -14.52 -36.57 -3.90
C ASP A 270 -13.19 -37.04 -4.53
N LYS A 271 -12.58 -36.23 -5.40
CA LYS A 271 -11.23 -36.49 -5.93
C LYS A 271 -10.16 -36.42 -4.85
N PHE A 272 -10.22 -35.40 -4.00
CA PHE A 272 -9.29 -35.21 -2.88
C PHE A 272 -9.32 -36.40 -1.91
N LEU A 273 -10.51 -36.76 -1.44
CA LEU A 273 -10.71 -37.87 -0.51
C LEU A 273 -10.22 -39.20 -1.10
N LYS A 274 -10.47 -39.45 -2.40
CA LYS A 274 -9.96 -40.63 -3.11
C LYS A 274 -8.43 -40.64 -3.22
N LYS A 275 -7.81 -39.51 -3.57
CA LYS A 275 -6.35 -39.43 -3.76
C LYS A 275 -5.57 -39.70 -2.48
N TYR A 276 -6.09 -39.26 -1.33
CA TYR A 276 -5.45 -39.43 -0.03
C TYR A 276 -6.05 -40.57 0.80
N ASN A 277 -6.96 -41.37 0.23
CA ASN A 277 -7.62 -42.50 0.89
C ASN A 277 -8.27 -42.13 2.25
N LEU A 278 -8.96 -40.99 2.28
CA LEU A 278 -9.65 -40.47 3.47
C LEU A 278 -11.12 -40.89 3.46
N ASP A 279 -11.63 -41.36 4.60
CA ASP A 279 -13.03 -41.75 4.76
C ASP A 279 -13.95 -40.50 4.72
N PRO A 280 -14.85 -40.38 3.72
CA PRO A 280 -15.77 -39.25 3.61
C PRO A 280 -16.72 -39.10 4.80
N ALA A 281 -17.11 -40.21 5.43
CA ALA A 281 -18.09 -40.25 6.51
C ALA A 281 -17.48 -40.01 7.89
N ARG A 282 -16.15 -39.92 7.97
CA ARG A 282 -15.44 -39.71 9.23
C ARG A 282 -15.81 -38.37 9.86
N ASP A 283 -16.02 -38.37 11.16
CA ASP A 283 -16.30 -37.15 11.93
C ASP A 283 -15.01 -36.30 12.04
N PRO A 284 -15.02 -35.03 11.59
CA PRO A 284 -13.88 -34.13 11.77
C PRO A 284 -13.45 -33.99 13.23
N ALA A 285 -14.40 -33.99 14.18
CA ALA A 285 -14.12 -33.82 15.60
C ALA A 285 -13.39 -35.03 16.22
N SER A 286 -13.46 -36.20 15.57
CA SER A 286 -12.78 -37.41 16.02
C SER A 286 -11.36 -37.58 15.44
N LEU A 287 -10.84 -36.59 14.71
CA LEU A 287 -9.49 -36.66 14.13
C LEU A 287 -8.41 -36.49 15.21
N THR A 288 -7.44 -37.40 15.20
CA THR A 288 -6.29 -37.33 16.10
C THR A 288 -5.31 -36.22 15.66
N PRO A 289 -4.45 -35.70 16.56
CA PRO A 289 -3.46 -34.69 16.21
C PRO A 289 -2.56 -35.06 15.02
N SER A 290 -2.18 -36.33 14.88
CA SER A 290 -1.40 -36.83 13.74
C SER A 290 -2.21 -36.78 12.44
N GLU A 291 -3.47 -37.20 12.48
CA GLU A 291 -4.34 -37.17 11.29
C GLU A 291 -4.65 -35.74 10.83
N ILE A 292 -4.72 -34.78 11.76
CA ILE A 292 -4.86 -33.35 11.42
C ILE A 292 -3.61 -32.85 10.68
N VAL A 293 -2.41 -33.30 11.07
CA VAL A 293 -1.16 -32.96 10.37
C VAL A 293 -1.16 -33.56 8.97
N ASP A 294 -1.55 -34.82 8.83
CA ASP A 294 -1.64 -35.51 7.54
C ASP A 294 -2.67 -34.85 6.63
N LEU A 295 -3.84 -34.46 7.17
CA LEU A 295 -4.87 -33.72 6.45
C LEU A 295 -4.36 -32.35 5.99
N ALA A 296 -3.67 -31.59 6.85
CA ALA A 296 -3.07 -30.31 6.49
C ALA A 296 -2.02 -30.47 5.38
N TYR A 297 -1.18 -31.51 5.46
CA TYR A 297 -0.22 -31.83 4.40
C TYR A 297 -0.93 -32.20 3.09
N ALA A 298 -1.99 -33.00 3.14
CA ALA A 298 -2.78 -33.37 1.97
C ALA A 298 -3.43 -32.14 1.31
N LEU A 299 -4.05 -31.26 2.11
CA LEU A 299 -4.68 -30.02 1.62
C LEU A 299 -3.65 -29.11 0.92
N LYS A 300 -2.40 -29.08 1.39
CA LYS A 300 -1.35 -28.26 0.80
C LYS A 300 -0.83 -28.80 -0.54
N ASN A 301 -0.77 -30.11 -0.71
CA ASN A 301 -0.15 -30.76 -1.88
C ASN A 301 -1.15 -31.23 -2.94
N PHE A 302 -2.43 -30.87 -2.81
CA PHE A 302 -3.45 -31.23 -3.80
C PHE A 302 -3.59 -30.15 -4.88
N ASP A 303 -3.03 -30.41 -6.06
CA ASP A 303 -2.94 -29.41 -7.15
C ASP A 303 -4.26 -29.16 -7.91
N GLU A 304 -5.31 -29.95 -7.68
CA GLU A 304 -6.59 -29.79 -8.38
C GLU A 304 -7.57 -28.83 -7.69
N PHE A 305 -7.15 -28.15 -6.61
CA PHE A 305 -7.95 -27.05 -6.06
C PHE A 305 -8.01 -25.87 -7.02
N LEU A 306 -9.18 -25.26 -7.11
CA LEU A 306 -9.36 -24.04 -7.90
C LEU A 306 -8.65 -22.88 -7.20
N PRO A 307 -7.96 -21.99 -7.94
CA PRO A 307 -7.27 -20.86 -7.32
C PRO A 307 -8.28 -19.96 -6.57
N PRO A 308 -7.91 -19.37 -5.42
CA PRO A 308 -8.79 -18.52 -4.64
C PRO A 308 -9.44 -17.39 -5.45
N ASP A 309 -10.69 -17.06 -5.11
CA ASP A 309 -11.43 -15.99 -5.78
C ASP A 309 -10.86 -14.61 -5.41
N PRO A 310 -10.68 -13.70 -6.38
CA PRO A 310 -10.12 -12.37 -6.13
C PRO A 310 -11.09 -11.38 -5.49
N SER A 311 -12.36 -11.71 -5.26
CA SER A 311 -13.33 -10.78 -4.63
C SER A 311 -12.97 -10.38 -3.20
N CYS A 312 -12.07 -11.12 -2.56
CA CYS A 312 -11.48 -10.74 -1.27
C CYS A 312 -10.41 -9.64 -1.36
N LEU A 313 -10.06 -9.24 -2.58
CA LEU A 313 -9.10 -8.20 -2.91
C LEU A 313 -9.82 -6.96 -3.46
N SER A 314 -9.20 -5.82 -3.23
CA SER A 314 -9.52 -4.46 -3.64
C SER A 314 -8.27 -3.86 -4.29
N PRO A 315 -7.92 -4.29 -5.52
CA PRO A 315 -6.84 -3.67 -6.29
C PRO A 315 -7.21 -2.21 -6.63
N LEU A 316 -6.22 -1.39 -6.97
CA LEU A 316 -6.48 -0.02 -7.42
C LEU A 316 -7.09 -0.01 -8.82
N GLY A 317 -6.63 -0.89 -9.70
CA GLY A 317 -6.93 -0.87 -11.11
C GLY A 317 -5.98 0.03 -11.90
N GLU A 318 -5.87 -0.26 -13.20
CA GLU A 318 -4.99 0.49 -14.11
C GLU A 318 -5.34 1.98 -14.16
N GLU A 319 -6.63 2.32 -14.17
CA GLU A 319 -7.12 3.70 -14.26
C GLU A 319 -6.74 4.53 -13.03
N LEU A 320 -7.05 4.05 -11.82
CA LEU A 320 -6.71 4.78 -10.59
C LEU A 320 -5.19 4.85 -10.39
N LEU A 321 -4.45 3.79 -10.73
CA LEU A 321 -2.99 3.81 -10.62
C LEU A 321 -2.36 4.85 -11.57
N VAL A 322 -2.85 4.95 -12.81
CA VAL A 322 -2.43 6.01 -13.74
C VAL A 322 -2.76 7.39 -13.19
N GLU A 323 -3.96 7.58 -12.66
CA GLU A 323 -4.42 8.87 -12.15
C GLU A 323 -3.58 9.35 -10.96
N GLY A 324 -3.26 8.46 -10.03
CA GLY A 324 -2.40 8.74 -8.89
C GLY A 324 -0.97 9.10 -9.30
N VAL A 325 -0.41 8.38 -10.27
CA VAL A 325 0.92 8.68 -10.81
C VAL A 325 0.96 10.03 -11.55
N LYS A 326 -0.08 10.34 -12.34
CA LYS A 326 -0.19 11.65 -13.02
C LYS A 326 -0.27 12.80 -12.03
N LYS A 327 -1.12 12.64 -11.02
CA LYS A 327 -1.35 13.63 -9.96
C LYS A 327 -0.05 14.01 -9.26
N GLU A 328 0.76 13.03 -8.84
CA GLU A 328 1.92 13.27 -7.96
C GLU A 328 3.26 13.48 -8.70
N LEU A 329 3.41 12.92 -9.91
CA LEU A 329 4.68 12.98 -10.65
C LEU A 329 4.60 13.83 -11.93
N ASN A 330 3.41 14.20 -12.40
CA ASN A 330 3.19 14.92 -13.65
C ASN A 330 4.10 14.44 -14.82
N PRO A 331 4.03 13.14 -15.20
CA PRO A 331 4.90 12.57 -16.20
C PRO A 331 4.45 12.92 -17.63
N GLU A 332 5.38 12.84 -18.59
CA GLU A 332 5.04 12.96 -20.02
C GLU A 332 4.29 11.73 -20.54
N PHE A 333 4.65 10.56 -20.03
CA PHE A 333 4.05 9.29 -20.39
C PHE A 333 3.85 8.43 -19.16
N VAL A 334 2.72 7.72 -19.10
CA VAL A 334 2.43 6.75 -18.06
C VAL A 334 1.63 5.58 -18.65
N THR A 335 1.96 4.37 -18.21
CA THR A 335 1.17 3.17 -18.49
C THR A 335 1.06 2.36 -17.21
N ALA A 336 -0.11 1.76 -16.96
CA ALA A 336 -0.32 0.78 -15.90
C ALA A 336 -0.70 -0.59 -16.47
N ILE A 337 -0.45 -1.64 -15.70
CA ILE A 337 -0.81 -3.03 -15.98
C ILE A 337 -1.31 -3.66 -14.68
N GLN A 338 -2.52 -4.19 -14.68
CA GLN A 338 -3.01 -5.07 -13.64
C GLN A 338 -2.90 -6.52 -14.10
N ARG A 339 -2.19 -7.35 -13.32
CA ARG A 339 -2.10 -8.79 -13.61
C ARG A 339 -3.37 -9.53 -13.19
N LYS A 340 -3.55 -10.71 -13.76
CA LYS A 340 -4.57 -11.64 -13.28
C LYS A 340 -4.24 -12.05 -11.83
N PRO A 341 -5.24 -12.38 -11.01
CA PRO A 341 -5.00 -12.90 -9.67
C PRO A 341 -4.15 -14.17 -9.71
N SER A 342 -3.17 -14.23 -8.83
CA SER A 342 -2.28 -15.35 -8.60
C SER A 342 -2.36 -15.77 -7.15
N THR A 343 -1.68 -16.86 -6.76
CA THR A 343 -1.71 -17.38 -5.40
C THR A 343 -0.31 -17.71 -4.92
N TYR A 344 -0.01 -17.40 -3.66
CA TYR A 344 1.21 -17.84 -3.01
C TYR A 344 0.83 -18.44 -1.66
N SER A 345 1.30 -19.65 -1.34
CA SER A 345 0.97 -20.32 -0.06
C SER A 345 -0.53 -20.27 0.30
N GLY A 346 -1.42 -20.39 -0.68
CA GLY A 346 -2.88 -20.32 -0.51
C GLY A 346 -3.50 -18.92 -0.32
N TYR A 347 -2.71 -17.85 -0.34
CA TYR A 347 -3.21 -16.47 -0.29
C TYR A 347 -3.33 -15.89 -1.71
N PRO A 348 -4.52 -15.41 -2.12
CA PRO A 348 -4.68 -14.72 -3.40
C PRO A 348 -3.94 -13.38 -3.37
N PHE A 349 -3.27 -13.06 -4.46
CA PHE A 349 -2.64 -11.75 -4.65
C PHE A 349 -2.80 -11.25 -6.08
N ILE A 350 -2.79 -9.94 -6.25
CA ILE A 350 -2.75 -9.24 -7.53
C ILE A 350 -1.53 -8.32 -7.53
N VAL A 351 -0.83 -8.28 -8.66
CA VAL A 351 0.29 -7.36 -8.90
C VAL A 351 -0.17 -6.31 -9.90
N GLU A 352 0.06 -5.04 -9.56
CA GLU A 352 -0.19 -3.90 -10.42
C GLU A 352 1.12 -3.14 -10.59
N VAL A 353 1.44 -2.78 -11.83
CA VAL A 353 2.68 -2.04 -12.13
C VAL A 353 2.34 -0.86 -13.00
N ALA A 354 2.92 0.31 -12.66
CA ALA A 354 2.95 1.45 -13.55
C ALA A 354 4.38 1.86 -13.87
N LEU A 355 4.59 2.29 -15.12
CA LEU A 355 5.82 2.93 -15.56
C LEU A 355 5.48 4.35 -15.98
N ALA A 356 6.25 5.31 -15.48
CA ALA A 356 6.15 6.70 -15.86
C ALA A 356 7.50 7.23 -16.34
N TYR A 357 7.46 8.16 -17.30
CA TYR A 357 8.64 8.74 -17.92
C TYR A 357 8.48 10.25 -18.10
N GLY A 358 9.57 10.99 -17.89
CA GLY A 358 9.64 12.44 -18.13
C GLY A 358 8.94 13.29 -17.07
N GLY A 359 8.80 14.58 -17.36
CA GLY A 359 8.04 15.52 -16.53
C GLY A 359 8.64 15.73 -15.13
N GLY A 360 7.81 15.65 -14.10
CA GLY A 360 8.21 15.87 -12.70
C GLY A 360 8.93 14.70 -12.01
N ILE A 361 9.34 13.67 -12.76
CA ILE A 361 10.06 12.52 -12.21
C ILE A 361 11.51 12.92 -11.87
N PRO A 362 12.01 12.61 -10.64
CA PRO A 362 13.37 12.94 -10.23
C PRO A 362 14.45 12.29 -11.13
N GLN A 363 15.38 13.09 -11.65
CA GLN A 363 16.58 12.59 -12.34
C GLN A 363 17.66 12.23 -11.31
N THR A 364 17.63 10.99 -10.83
CA THR A 364 18.58 10.48 -9.82
C THR A 364 19.73 9.66 -10.41
N GLY A 365 19.80 9.53 -11.74
CA GLY A 365 20.77 8.65 -12.43
C GLY A 365 20.48 7.15 -12.25
N ARG A 366 19.34 6.82 -11.67
CA ARG A 366 18.81 5.46 -11.48
C ARG A 366 17.29 5.50 -11.64
N ILE A 367 16.70 4.32 -11.71
CA ILE A 367 15.25 4.16 -11.73
C ILE A 367 14.71 4.52 -10.35
N THR A 368 13.69 5.37 -10.33
CA THR A 368 12.97 5.68 -9.09
C THR A 368 11.91 4.61 -8.85
N LEU A 369 12.01 3.88 -7.75
CA LEU A 369 11.11 2.78 -7.43
C LEU A 369 10.15 3.18 -6.31
N TYR A 370 8.85 3.14 -6.59
CA TYR A 370 7.79 3.29 -5.61
C TYR A 370 7.15 1.93 -5.34
N ARG A 371 7.08 1.55 -4.06
CA ARG A 371 6.61 0.24 -3.63
C ARG A 371 5.37 0.39 -2.78
N PHE A 372 4.33 -0.37 -3.13
CA PHE A 372 3.07 -0.37 -2.42
C PHE A 372 2.65 -1.78 -2.05
N ALA A 373 2.14 -1.95 -0.83
CA ALA A 373 1.48 -3.18 -0.40
C ALA A 373 0.13 -2.83 0.21
N ASN A 374 -0.95 -3.43 -0.28
CA ASN A 374 -2.33 -3.13 0.14
C ASN A 374 -2.62 -1.62 0.20
N LYS A 375 -2.23 -0.88 -0.84
CA LYS A 375 -2.38 0.59 -0.97
C LYS A 375 -1.56 1.43 0.03
N ILE A 376 -0.60 0.82 0.74
CA ILE A 376 0.33 1.49 1.68
C ILE A 376 1.72 1.60 1.05
N PRO A 377 2.38 2.77 1.11
CA PRO A 377 3.77 2.93 0.66
C PRO A 377 4.78 2.24 1.58
N LEU A 378 5.83 1.66 0.97
CA LEU A 378 6.94 1.03 1.66
C LEU A 378 8.21 1.88 1.50
N LEU A 379 8.54 2.69 2.51
CA LEU A 379 9.62 3.70 2.42
C LEU A 379 11.00 3.27 2.91
N TYR A 380 11.06 2.20 3.72
CA TYR A 380 12.30 1.72 4.34
C TYR A 380 12.77 0.42 3.68
N ASP A 381 14.07 0.11 3.83
CA ASP A 381 14.71 -1.14 3.42
C ASP A 381 14.45 -1.56 1.96
N GLU A 382 14.49 -0.59 1.06
CA GLU A 382 14.23 -0.78 -0.37
C GLU A 382 15.08 -1.90 -1.00
N SER A 383 16.37 -1.98 -0.66
CA SER A 383 17.31 -2.97 -1.22
C SER A 383 16.98 -4.42 -0.88
N SER A 384 16.20 -4.65 0.19
CA SER A 384 15.80 -5.99 0.64
C SER A 384 14.47 -6.45 0.03
N ASP A 385 13.78 -5.59 -0.71
CA ASP A 385 12.47 -5.87 -1.29
C ASP A 385 12.57 -6.66 -2.61
N VAL A 386 11.65 -7.60 -2.81
CA VAL A 386 11.52 -8.35 -4.06
C VAL A 386 11.35 -7.44 -5.28
N SER A 387 10.66 -6.31 -5.14
CA SER A 387 10.46 -5.33 -6.21
C SER A 387 11.78 -4.68 -6.63
N TRP A 388 12.66 -4.38 -5.66
CA TRP A 388 13.98 -3.83 -5.94
C TRP A 388 14.87 -4.84 -6.65
N LYS A 389 14.85 -6.10 -6.20
CA LYS A 389 15.53 -7.21 -6.88
C LYS A 389 15.09 -7.31 -8.33
N VAL A 390 13.78 -7.31 -8.60
CA VAL A 390 13.26 -7.40 -9.97
C VAL A 390 13.72 -6.22 -10.83
N VAL A 391 13.52 -4.98 -10.35
CA VAL A 391 13.83 -3.76 -11.10
C VAL A 391 15.33 -3.63 -11.38
N ASN A 392 16.19 -3.94 -10.42
CA ASN A 392 17.63 -3.67 -10.54
C ASN A 392 18.45 -4.88 -11.00
N GLN A 393 18.00 -6.12 -10.76
CA GLN A 393 18.78 -7.34 -11.07
C GLN A 393 18.18 -8.18 -12.20
N ILE A 394 16.86 -8.20 -12.39
CA ILE A 394 16.19 -9.12 -13.32
C ILE A 394 15.83 -8.45 -14.65
N ILE A 395 15.43 -7.18 -14.61
CA ILE A 395 15.02 -6.44 -15.81
C ILE A 395 16.23 -5.79 -16.49
N ASP A 396 16.51 -6.21 -17.72
CA ASP A 396 17.45 -5.51 -18.60
C ASP A 396 16.77 -4.34 -19.31
N TRP A 397 16.96 -3.14 -18.76
CA TRP A 397 16.38 -1.89 -19.29
C TRP A 397 16.93 -1.51 -20.66
N LYS A 398 18.17 -1.90 -20.99
CA LYS A 398 18.77 -1.59 -22.30
C LYS A 398 18.02 -2.29 -23.42
N HIS A 399 17.51 -3.50 -23.18
CA HIS A 399 16.65 -4.22 -24.13
C HIS A 399 15.40 -3.42 -24.50
N TYR A 400 14.87 -2.63 -23.57
CA TYR A 400 13.71 -1.75 -23.78
C TYR A 400 14.11 -0.35 -24.27
N LYS A 401 15.37 -0.16 -24.67
CA LYS A 401 15.95 1.13 -25.09
C LYS A 401 15.87 2.19 -23.98
N ILE A 402 15.92 1.77 -22.73
CA ILE A 402 15.92 2.66 -21.57
C ILE A 402 17.34 2.76 -21.05
N ASP A 403 17.80 3.99 -20.81
CA ASP A 403 19.06 4.29 -20.15
C ASP A 403 18.77 4.93 -18.79
N PRO A 404 18.76 4.16 -17.68
CA PRO A 404 18.46 4.68 -16.34
C PRO A 404 19.32 5.87 -15.89
N ALA A 405 20.50 6.05 -16.48
CA ALA A 405 21.37 7.17 -16.15
C ALA A 405 20.89 8.50 -16.77
N LYS A 406 20.12 8.45 -17.86
CA LYS A 406 19.69 9.62 -18.64
C LYS A 406 18.18 9.80 -18.68
N ASP A 407 17.43 8.71 -18.68
CA ASP A 407 15.99 8.70 -18.80
C ASP A 407 15.34 8.82 -17.41
N PRO A 408 14.57 9.90 -17.12
CA PRO A 408 13.82 10.03 -15.87
C PRO A 408 12.66 9.04 -15.84
N ILE A 409 12.81 7.93 -15.13
CA ILE A 409 11.84 6.85 -15.07
C ILE A 409 11.46 6.51 -13.64
N ALA A 410 10.16 6.41 -13.42
CA ALA A 410 9.58 5.86 -12.20
C ALA A 410 8.93 4.50 -12.49
N VAL A 411 9.24 3.52 -11.64
CA VAL A 411 8.57 2.21 -11.59
C VAL A 411 7.74 2.18 -10.33
N ILE A 412 6.44 1.96 -10.48
CA ILE A 412 5.51 1.79 -9.38
C ILE A 412 5.10 0.32 -9.34
N VAL A 413 5.32 -0.35 -8.21
CA VAL A 413 4.88 -1.74 -7.99
C VAL A 413 3.91 -1.76 -6.82
N HIS A 414 2.70 -2.25 -7.05
CA HIS A 414 1.69 -2.46 -6.03
C HIS A 414 1.33 -3.95 -5.92
N ILE A 415 1.36 -4.47 -4.71
CA ILE A 415 0.93 -5.83 -4.38
C ILE A 415 -0.27 -5.77 -3.46
N CYS A 416 -1.33 -6.45 -3.89
CA CYS A 416 -2.60 -6.50 -3.21
C CYS A 416 -2.88 -7.94 -2.78
N SER A 417 -3.04 -8.21 -1.49
CA SER A 417 -3.26 -9.57 -0.96
C SER A 417 -4.01 -9.53 0.38
N THR A 418 -4.69 -10.63 0.73
CA THR A 418 -5.25 -10.83 2.07
C THR A 418 -4.16 -10.92 3.15
N ARG A 419 -2.99 -11.43 2.78
CA ARG A 419 -1.79 -11.47 3.61
C ARG A 419 -0.62 -11.04 2.74
N ILE A 420 0.18 -10.07 3.17
CA ILE A 420 1.43 -9.71 2.49
C ILE A 420 2.58 -10.42 3.23
N PRO A 421 3.53 -11.07 2.53
CA PRO A 421 4.62 -11.77 3.17
C PRO A 421 5.73 -10.78 3.58
N TYR A 422 5.43 -9.92 4.56
CA TYR A 422 6.45 -9.06 5.15
C TYR A 422 7.48 -9.89 5.91
N ARG A 423 8.76 -9.48 5.85
CA ARG A 423 9.83 -10.12 6.64
C ARG A 423 9.95 -9.53 8.04
N THR A 424 9.57 -8.26 8.23
CA THR A 424 9.54 -7.55 9.51
C THR A 424 8.11 -7.21 9.92
N LEU A 425 7.87 -7.08 11.22
CA LEU A 425 6.56 -6.65 11.74
C LEU A 425 6.25 -5.18 11.44
N GLY A 426 7.28 -4.36 11.17
CA GLY A 426 7.15 -2.97 10.77
C GLY A 426 6.61 -2.73 9.36
N LYS A 427 6.36 -3.80 8.59
CA LYS A 427 5.87 -3.79 7.20
C LYS A 427 6.75 -2.96 6.25
N GLU A 428 8.07 -3.14 6.29
CA GLU A 428 9.00 -2.27 5.54
C GLU A 428 9.29 -2.80 4.12
N PHE A 429 9.30 -4.11 3.93
CA PHE A 429 9.57 -4.73 2.63
C PHE A 429 8.92 -6.10 2.49
N ILE A 430 8.72 -6.51 1.24
CA ILE A 430 8.09 -7.76 0.85
C ILE A 430 9.16 -8.83 0.63
N ALA A 431 8.95 -9.99 1.25
CA ALA A 431 9.86 -11.12 1.13
C ALA A 431 9.93 -11.66 -0.31
N ASP A 432 11.10 -12.15 -0.68
CA ASP A 432 11.37 -12.78 -1.96
C ASP A 432 10.68 -14.15 -2.05
N ARG A 433 9.51 -14.16 -2.70
CA ARG A 433 8.73 -15.36 -3.02
C ARG A 433 8.73 -15.56 -4.54
N PRO A 434 9.10 -16.75 -5.06
CA PRO A 434 9.20 -16.99 -6.50
C PRO A 434 7.92 -16.65 -7.27
N GLU A 435 6.75 -16.93 -6.70
CA GLU A 435 5.44 -16.66 -7.31
C GLU A 435 5.19 -15.16 -7.46
N ILE A 436 5.57 -14.38 -6.45
CA ILE A 436 5.43 -12.93 -6.45
C ILE A 436 6.45 -12.29 -7.41
N GLU A 437 7.72 -12.70 -7.32
CA GLU A 437 8.79 -12.22 -8.21
C GLU A 437 8.44 -12.43 -9.69
N ALA A 438 7.94 -13.63 -10.04
CA ALA A 438 7.59 -13.97 -11.41
C ALA A 438 6.48 -13.06 -11.96
N GLU A 439 5.45 -12.75 -11.16
CA GLU A 439 4.36 -11.89 -11.59
C GLU A 439 4.75 -10.41 -11.66
N ILE A 440 5.57 -9.90 -10.74
CA ILE A 440 6.17 -8.56 -10.85
C ILE A 440 7.01 -8.45 -12.12
N THR A 441 7.87 -9.43 -12.38
CA THR A 441 8.72 -9.47 -13.57
C THR A 441 7.89 -9.44 -14.85
N ARG A 442 6.81 -10.25 -14.93
CA ARG A 442 5.91 -10.28 -16.08
C ARG A 442 5.19 -8.93 -16.27
N ALA A 443 4.70 -8.33 -15.19
CA ALA A 443 4.02 -7.04 -15.24
C ALA A 443 4.94 -5.92 -15.76
N ILE A 444 6.16 -5.82 -15.20
CA ILE A 444 7.15 -4.82 -15.64
C ILE A 444 7.52 -5.01 -17.11
N ARG A 445 7.74 -6.26 -17.57
CA ARG A 445 8.08 -6.52 -18.98
C ARG A 445 6.98 -6.05 -19.94
N ILE A 446 5.70 -6.22 -19.58
CA ILE A 446 4.59 -5.75 -20.42
C ILE A 446 4.56 -4.23 -20.47
N ALA A 447 4.67 -3.57 -19.31
CA ALA A 447 4.69 -2.11 -19.24
C ALA A 447 5.91 -1.52 -19.97
N ALA A 448 7.08 -2.14 -19.84
CA ALA A 448 8.34 -1.70 -20.44
C ALA A 448 8.31 -1.75 -21.97
N ARG A 449 7.58 -2.73 -22.56
CA ARG A 449 7.35 -2.77 -24.01
C ARG A 449 6.56 -1.55 -24.48
N ARG A 450 5.46 -1.21 -23.80
CA ARG A 450 4.64 -0.02 -24.12
C ARG A 450 5.46 1.27 -24.00
N LEU A 451 6.27 1.40 -22.94
CA LEU A 451 7.16 2.54 -22.78
C LEU A 451 8.23 2.59 -23.88
N SER A 452 8.79 1.45 -24.29
CA SER A 452 9.78 1.37 -25.36
C SER A 452 9.24 1.85 -26.70
N GLU A 453 7.98 1.56 -27.00
CA GLU A 453 7.29 2.05 -28.20
C GLU A 453 7.19 3.58 -28.19
N TYR A 454 6.75 4.16 -27.06
CA TYR A 454 6.70 5.62 -26.87
C TYR A 454 8.08 6.26 -27.02
N LEU A 455 9.11 5.75 -26.34
CA LEU A 455 10.48 6.29 -26.43
C LEU A 455 11.06 6.17 -27.83
N SER A 456 10.73 5.09 -28.55
CA SER A 456 11.16 4.88 -29.94
C SER A 456 10.52 5.90 -30.88
N HIS A 457 9.28 6.31 -30.62
CA HIS A 457 8.60 7.36 -31.37
C HIS A 457 9.19 8.74 -31.01
N LYS A 458 9.29 9.08 -29.72
CA LYS A 458 9.85 10.34 -29.23
C LYS A 458 11.25 10.61 -29.78
N ARG A 459 12.18 9.67 -29.63
CA ARG A 459 13.57 9.82 -30.12
C ARG A 459 13.66 9.94 -31.64
N ARG A 460 12.71 9.35 -32.38
CA ARG A 460 12.64 9.49 -33.84
C ARG A 460 12.23 10.91 -34.23
N VAL A 461 11.25 11.47 -33.53
CA VAL A 461 10.80 12.86 -33.72
C VAL A 461 11.90 13.85 -33.32
N GLU A 462 12.58 13.64 -32.20
CA GLU A 462 13.70 14.47 -31.74
C GLU A 462 14.85 14.48 -32.73
N LYS A 463 15.30 13.30 -33.20
CA LYS A 463 16.33 13.21 -34.23
C LYS A 463 15.90 13.92 -35.51
N ALA A 464 14.66 13.74 -35.95
CA ALA A 464 14.16 14.43 -37.15
C ALA A 464 14.18 15.96 -36.98
N ARG A 465 13.82 16.49 -35.80
CA ARG A 465 13.90 17.91 -35.47
C ARG A 465 15.35 18.41 -35.45
N GLU A 466 16.27 17.67 -34.83
CA GLU A 466 17.69 18.00 -34.79
C GLU A 466 18.30 18.05 -36.19
N TYR A 467 18.08 17.00 -36.99
CA TYR A 467 18.49 16.98 -38.40
C TYR A 467 17.91 18.17 -39.16
N PHE A 468 16.60 18.45 -39.01
CA PHE A 468 15.97 19.57 -39.71
C PHE A 468 16.60 20.92 -39.35
N SER A 469 16.87 21.17 -38.06
CA SER A 469 17.54 22.38 -37.58
C SER A 469 18.95 22.53 -38.18
N ILE A 470 19.70 21.42 -38.23
CA ILE A 470 21.01 21.37 -38.88
C ILE A 470 20.88 21.72 -40.37
N TYR A 471 19.98 21.05 -41.10
CA TYR A 471 19.75 21.30 -42.52
C TYR A 471 19.36 22.76 -42.76
N GLU A 472 18.47 23.34 -41.97
CA GLU A 472 18.07 24.75 -42.09
C GLU A 472 19.27 25.69 -41.96
N LYS A 473 20.11 25.48 -40.95
CA LYS A 473 21.31 26.29 -40.73
C LYS A 473 22.30 26.20 -41.90
N TYR A 474 22.54 24.99 -42.41
CA TYR A 474 23.48 24.78 -43.53
C TYR A 474 22.91 25.26 -44.87
N LEU A 475 21.63 25.02 -45.17
CA LEU A 475 20.98 25.47 -46.40
C LEU A 475 21.01 27.00 -46.52
N ARG A 476 20.71 27.72 -45.44
CA ARG A 476 20.82 29.19 -45.41
C ARG A 476 22.26 29.68 -45.67
N LYS A 477 23.26 29.01 -45.08
CA LYS A 477 24.67 29.34 -45.32
C LYS A 477 25.10 29.09 -46.76
N ILE A 478 24.68 27.97 -47.35
CA ILE A 478 24.97 27.63 -48.75
C ILE A 478 24.35 28.69 -49.67
N ALA A 479 23.07 29.02 -49.47
CA ALA A 479 22.38 30.06 -50.25
C ALA A 479 23.13 31.40 -50.21
N ARG A 480 23.55 31.84 -49.02
CA ARG A 480 24.33 33.07 -48.83
C ARG A 480 25.69 33.04 -49.52
N PHE A 481 26.47 31.97 -49.34
CA PHE A 481 27.80 31.87 -49.94
C PHE A 481 27.75 31.73 -51.47
N SER A 482 26.78 30.99 -52.01
CA SER A 482 26.54 30.90 -53.45
C SER A 482 26.16 32.25 -54.05
N SER A 483 25.30 33.02 -53.38
CA SER A 483 24.97 34.40 -53.77
C SER A 483 26.21 35.31 -53.79
N MET A 484 27.03 35.27 -52.73
CA MET A 484 28.28 36.05 -52.67
C MET A 484 29.27 35.71 -53.79
N LEU A 485 29.41 34.44 -54.16
CA LEU A 485 30.29 33.98 -55.23
C LEU A 485 29.82 34.38 -56.63
N THR A 486 28.50 34.39 -56.86
CA THR A 486 27.91 34.61 -58.18
C THR A 486 27.47 36.07 -58.41
N GLY A 487 27.39 36.87 -57.35
CA GLY A 487 26.85 38.24 -57.40
C GLY A 487 25.33 38.31 -57.60
N MET A 488 24.63 37.17 -57.57
CA MET A 488 23.17 37.09 -57.74
C MET A 488 22.42 37.16 -56.41
N SER A 489 21.11 37.44 -56.45
CA SER A 489 20.25 37.43 -55.25
C SER A 489 20.19 36.05 -54.57
N GLU A 490 20.07 36.03 -53.24
CA GLU A 490 19.98 34.78 -52.48
C GLU A 490 18.82 33.89 -52.96
N PRO A 491 19.07 32.60 -53.29
CA PRO A 491 18.03 31.69 -53.73
C PRO A 491 17.07 31.34 -52.58
N ASP A 492 15.76 31.28 -52.87
CA ASP A 492 14.73 30.95 -51.87
C ASP A 492 14.85 29.48 -51.41
N VAL A 493 15.36 29.31 -50.19
CA VAL A 493 15.53 28.01 -49.53
C VAL A 493 14.22 27.44 -48.96
N SER A 494 13.15 28.23 -48.89
CA SER A 494 11.87 27.85 -48.27
C SER A 494 11.23 26.64 -48.95
N ARG A 495 11.34 26.53 -50.27
CA ARG A 495 10.80 25.39 -51.04
C ARG A 495 11.54 24.09 -50.71
N LEU A 496 12.86 24.14 -50.56
CA LEU A 496 13.68 22.97 -50.21
C LEU A 496 13.40 22.53 -48.76
N LEU A 497 13.29 23.48 -47.84
CA LEU A 497 12.96 23.18 -46.44
C LEU A 497 11.58 22.51 -46.30
N ARG A 498 10.57 22.97 -47.05
CA ARG A 498 9.25 22.30 -47.10
C ARG A 498 9.34 20.87 -47.65
N ARG A 499 10.20 20.63 -48.64
CA ARG A 499 10.38 19.30 -49.25
C ARG A 499 11.11 18.33 -48.31
N VAL A 500 12.13 18.81 -47.60
CA VAL A 500 12.85 18.05 -46.56
C VAL A 500 11.92 17.71 -45.39
N LYS A 501 11.07 18.67 -44.98
CA LYS A 501 10.05 18.47 -43.95
C LYS A 501 9.07 17.34 -44.33
N LYS A 502 8.64 17.27 -45.60
CA LYS A 502 7.73 16.21 -46.09
C LYS A 502 8.35 14.81 -46.20
N TRP A 503 9.65 14.69 -46.51
CA TRP A 503 10.27 13.42 -46.89
C TRP A 503 10.61 12.48 -45.71
N ARG A 504 10.68 12.98 -44.47
CA ARG A 504 11.05 12.18 -43.27
C ARG A 504 10.03 12.22 -42.12
N GLY A 505 8.73 12.12 -42.45
CA GLY A 505 7.71 11.75 -41.46
C GLY A 505 6.92 12.90 -40.83
N SER A 506 6.62 13.96 -41.59
CA SER A 506 5.66 15.00 -41.16
C SER A 506 4.21 14.60 -41.40
N LYS A 507 3.77 13.48 -40.82
CA LYS A 507 2.38 13.39 -40.36
C LYS A 507 2.28 13.65 -38.85
N ASP A 508 3.35 13.37 -38.10
CA ASP A 508 3.34 13.44 -36.63
C ASP A 508 3.85 14.79 -36.08
N ILE A 509 4.47 15.64 -36.90
CA ILE A 509 4.98 16.96 -36.48
C ILE A 509 3.85 18.01 -36.38
N GLU A 510 2.72 17.79 -37.05
CA GLU A 510 1.59 18.74 -37.08
C GLU A 510 0.61 18.56 -35.90
N GLY A 511 0.63 17.43 -35.19
CA GLY A 511 -0.27 17.16 -34.05
C GLY A 511 0.28 17.49 -32.65
N SER A 512 1.40 18.20 -32.57
CA SER A 512 2.08 18.56 -31.31
C SER A 512 2.45 20.05 -31.23
N LEU A 513 1.60 20.88 -31.85
CA LEU A 513 1.38 22.29 -31.55
C LEU A 513 -0.01 22.40 -30.93
#